data_AF-A0A2E8V691-F1
#
_entry.id   AF-A0A2E8V691-F1
#
_cell.length_a   1.000
_cell.length_b   1.000
_cell.length_c   1.000
_cell.angle_alpha   90.00
_cell.angle_beta   90.00
_cell.angle_gamma   90.00
#
_symmetry.space_group_name_H-M   'P 1'
#
loop_
_entity.id
_entity.type
_entity.pdbx_description
1 polymer ?
#
loop_
_entity_poly.entity_id
_entity_poly.type
_entity_poly.pdbx_seq_one_letter_code
_entity_poly.pdbx_strand_id
1 'polypeptide(L)'
;MGDIIKPLEASSEGLIESVRDSTSAEGMVFFHANEGKPLATPWQVSLQRAILLNKYNLPDGYILDCACGSGIQVAAYSVITKKPVLGIELNPQRARASAVNFNNIFIQRGEKNFDNLSKSIFLAGDGRDGDLAIEKLSAFTGNTGEKISLLHLDPARPRNSRSHSLDEMRPRLGEIFAGWKQHLASTSAGPAILLDLSPRLSHQQKLEVEDIVEQYWPAIAKTWTWTSRGKGRVDRLALWLGCIAEPGINRRFIRISPDLKQEPFIFQGGKPLNSGSEVPTSSKRMPKRGEYVTILDSAFVESGLSQYWLEERIGITDYHWIQSDGRRPQIHHSNKIFLPDLDYAGIIIQASGRIIEIFHQELNLQTVDEFVEIVLNNDISKITIRAPLDPSLQPKIQGSFDRQLSRRSGKREGFLLRHPNSTMTLLCILE
;
A
#
# COMPACT_ATOMS: atom_id res chain seq x y z
N MET A 1 -16.56 19.99 -19.76
CA MET A 1 -16.27 18.55 -19.92
C MET A 1 -16.17 18.23 -21.40
N GLY A 2 -15.23 17.37 -21.81
CA GLY A 2 -15.04 16.90 -23.18
C GLY A 2 -15.97 15.76 -23.56
N ASP A 3 -15.75 15.18 -24.74
CA ASP A 3 -16.60 14.13 -25.32
C ASP A 3 -16.55 12.82 -24.53
N ILE A 4 -17.61 12.02 -24.69
CA ILE A 4 -17.73 10.68 -24.12
C ILE A 4 -16.79 9.73 -24.84
N ILE A 5 -15.93 9.06 -24.09
CA ILE A 5 -15.03 8.03 -24.59
C ILE A 5 -15.57 6.67 -24.14
N LYS A 6 -16.01 5.86 -25.10
CA LYS A 6 -16.48 4.50 -24.82
C LYS A 6 -15.32 3.50 -24.92
N PRO A 7 -15.14 2.59 -23.95
CA PRO A 7 -14.05 1.60 -23.98
C PRO A 7 -14.00 0.74 -25.25
N LEU A 8 -15.17 0.36 -25.77
CA LEU A 8 -15.29 -0.48 -26.98
C LEU A 8 -14.88 0.24 -28.28
N GLU A 9 -14.88 1.58 -28.26
CA GLU A 9 -14.60 2.42 -29.44
C GLU A 9 -13.24 3.13 -29.31
N ALA A 10 -12.59 3.04 -28.14
CA ALA A 10 -11.36 3.77 -27.86
C ALA A 10 -10.16 3.18 -28.62
N SER A 11 -9.51 4.01 -29.45
CA SER A 11 -8.28 3.65 -30.15
C SER A 11 -7.04 3.86 -29.29
N SER A 12 -6.08 2.93 -29.38
CA SER A 12 -4.74 3.05 -28.79
C SER A 12 -3.78 3.91 -29.61
N GLU A 13 -4.19 4.39 -30.79
CA GLU A 13 -3.36 5.17 -31.69
C GLU A 13 -2.82 6.46 -31.03
N GLY A 14 -1.50 6.63 -31.03
CA GLY A 14 -0.83 7.76 -30.39
C GLY A 14 -0.72 7.68 -28.86
N LEU A 15 -1.03 6.52 -28.26
CA LEU A 15 -0.68 6.21 -26.87
C LEU A 15 0.65 5.45 -26.81
N ILE A 16 1.36 5.57 -25.69
CA ILE A 16 2.57 4.78 -25.44
C ILE A 16 2.17 3.52 -24.68
N GLU A 17 2.59 2.38 -25.20
CA GLU A 17 2.57 1.12 -24.48
C GLU A 17 3.53 1.17 -23.28
N SER A 18 3.02 0.94 -22.08
CA SER A 18 3.82 0.89 -20.88
C SER A 18 4.57 -0.44 -20.77
N VAL A 19 5.70 -0.40 -20.05
CA VAL A 19 6.42 -1.60 -19.63
C VAL A 19 5.48 -2.51 -18.83
N ARG A 20 5.43 -3.80 -19.18
CA ARG A 20 4.72 -4.88 -18.47
C ARG A 20 4.77 -4.67 -16.95
N ASP A 21 3.61 -4.61 -16.30
CA ASP A 21 3.56 -4.64 -14.84
C ASP A 21 4.05 -6.03 -14.39
N SER A 22 5.15 -6.07 -13.63
CA SER A 22 5.69 -7.34 -13.09
C SER A 22 4.69 -8.13 -12.22
N THR A 23 3.59 -7.48 -11.82
CA THR A 23 2.52 -8.06 -10.99
C THR A 23 1.27 -8.44 -11.80
N SER A 24 1.26 -8.21 -13.11
CA SER A 24 0.16 -8.62 -13.99
C SER A 24 0.40 -9.96 -14.66
N ALA A 25 -0.67 -10.60 -15.14
CA ALA A 25 -0.57 -11.82 -15.93
C ALA A 25 0.24 -11.61 -17.21
N GLU A 26 0.77 -12.69 -17.77
CA GLU A 26 1.45 -12.66 -19.07
C GLU A 26 0.51 -12.17 -20.18
N GLY A 27 1.00 -11.26 -21.02
CA GLY A 27 0.22 -10.60 -22.07
C GLY A 27 -0.61 -9.40 -21.61
N MET A 28 -0.61 -9.06 -20.30
CA MET A 28 -1.32 -7.89 -19.79
C MET A 28 -0.52 -6.60 -20.01
N VAL A 29 -1.00 -5.81 -20.95
CA VAL A 29 -0.39 -4.55 -21.39
C VAL A 29 -1.24 -3.35 -20.97
N PHE A 30 -0.60 -2.32 -20.45
CA PHE A 30 -1.23 -1.04 -20.11
C PHE A 30 -0.68 0.10 -20.96
N PHE A 31 -1.55 1.02 -21.35
CA PHE A 31 -1.28 2.20 -22.16
C PHE A 31 -1.27 3.46 -21.31
N HIS A 32 -0.44 4.42 -21.70
CA HIS A 32 -0.32 5.73 -21.08
C HIS A 32 -0.25 6.85 -22.13
N ALA A 33 -0.56 8.08 -21.71
CA ALA A 33 -0.29 9.25 -22.54
C ALA A 33 1.24 9.48 -22.66
N ASN A 34 1.67 10.20 -23.70
CA ASN A 34 3.09 10.44 -24.05
C ASN A 34 3.96 11.05 -22.93
N GLU A 35 3.37 11.53 -21.84
CA GLU A 35 4.03 12.30 -20.79
C GLU A 35 4.49 11.44 -19.59
N GLY A 36 5.65 10.80 -19.75
CA GLY A 36 6.48 10.27 -18.66
C GLY A 36 5.99 8.99 -17.97
N LYS A 37 6.93 8.22 -17.40
CA LYS A 37 6.64 6.98 -16.65
C LYS A 37 5.66 7.27 -15.50
N PRO A 38 4.45 6.72 -15.51
CA PRO A 38 3.46 7.02 -14.48
C PRO A 38 3.73 6.26 -13.18
N LEU A 39 3.34 6.89 -12.08
CA LEU A 39 3.22 6.28 -10.76
C LEU A 39 1.92 5.45 -10.67
N ALA A 40 1.67 4.59 -11.65
CA ALA A 40 0.45 3.79 -11.68
C ALA A 40 0.38 2.83 -10.48
N THR A 41 -0.83 2.63 -9.97
CA THR A 41 -1.09 1.60 -8.95
C THR A 41 -0.85 0.23 -9.56
N PRO A 42 0.06 -0.60 -8.99
CA PRO A 42 0.32 -1.93 -9.50
C PRO A 42 -0.96 -2.77 -9.54
N TRP A 43 -1.12 -3.59 -10.57
CA TRP A 43 -2.31 -4.40 -10.81
C TRP A 43 -2.68 -5.26 -9.59
N GLN A 44 -1.70 -5.92 -8.97
CA GLN A 44 -1.95 -6.75 -7.79
C GLN A 44 -2.58 -5.96 -6.63
N VAL A 45 -2.18 -4.70 -6.42
CA VAL A 45 -2.76 -3.85 -5.38
C VAL A 45 -4.21 -3.52 -5.71
N SER A 46 -4.49 -3.14 -6.97
CA SER A 46 -5.83 -2.84 -7.46
C SER A 46 -6.77 -4.04 -7.32
N LEU A 47 -6.30 -5.23 -7.71
CA LEU A 47 -7.07 -6.47 -7.65
C LEU A 47 -7.38 -6.88 -6.20
N GLN A 48 -6.38 -6.86 -5.30
CA GLN A 48 -6.59 -7.20 -3.90
C GLN A 48 -7.56 -6.23 -3.22
N ARG A 49 -7.49 -4.94 -3.55
CA ARG A 49 -8.46 -3.96 -3.06
C ARG A 49 -9.87 -4.23 -3.59
N ALA A 50 -10.00 -4.58 -4.87
CA ALA A 50 -11.27 -4.94 -5.49
C ALA A 50 -11.92 -6.16 -4.82
N ILE A 51 -11.13 -7.21 -4.53
CA ILE A 51 -11.58 -8.41 -3.82
C ILE A 51 -12.12 -8.05 -2.44
N LEU A 52 -11.42 -7.18 -1.70
CA LEU A 52 -11.92 -6.70 -0.40
C LEU A 52 -13.19 -5.87 -0.54
N LEU A 53 -13.25 -4.98 -1.53
CA LEU A 53 -14.41 -4.14 -1.78
C LEU A 53 -15.67 -4.98 -2.06
N ASN A 54 -15.52 -6.11 -2.75
CA ASN A 54 -16.60 -7.04 -3.09
C ASN A 54 -17.24 -7.75 -1.89
N LYS A 55 -16.63 -7.67 -0.71
CA LYS A 55 -17.21 -8.20 0.53
C LYS A 55 -18.29 -7.28 1.11
N TYR A 56 -18.36 -6.03 0.65
CA TYR A 56 -19.32 -5.04 1.12
C TYR A 56 -20.51 -4.92 0.16
N ASN A 57 -21.68 -4.65 0.72
CA ASN A 57 -22.89 -4.37 -0.06
C ASN A 57 -22.85 -2.95 -0.62
N LEU A 58 -22.24 -2.80 -1.79
CA LEU A 58 -22.28 -1.56 -2.54
C LEU A 58 -23.69 -1.29 -3.07
N PRO A 59 -24.22 -0.06 -2.93
CA PRO A 59 -25.51 0.30 -3.50
C PRO A 59 -25.48 0.22 -5.05
N ASP A 60 -26.65 0.26 -5.68
CA ASP A 60 -26.74 0.27 -7.14
C ASP A 60 -26.15 1.56 -7.75
N GLY A 61 -25.68 1.45 -8.99
CA GLY A 61 -25.08 2.55 -9.73
C GLY A 61 -23.65 2.29 -10.21
N TYR A 62 -22.96 3.38 -10.55
CA TYR A 62 -21.65 3.37 -11.21
C TYR A 62 -20.50 3.46 -10.20
N ILE A 63 -19.35 2.89 -10.55
CA ILE A 63 -18.09 3.18 -9.87
C ILE A 63 -17.53 4.45 -10.50
N LEU A 64 -17.35 5.49 -9.69
CA LEU A 64 -16.74 6.75 -10.09
C LEU A 64 -15.26 6.76 -9.71
N ASP A 65 -14.42 7.21 -10.62
CA ASP A 65 -13.11 7.78 -10.28
C ASP A 65 -12.96 9.17 -10.90
N CYS A 66 -12.91 10.17 -10.03
CA CYS A 66 -12.85 11.58 -10.39
C CYS A 66 -11.43 12.06 -10.76
N ALA A 67 -10.42 11.19 -10.63
CA ALA A 67 -9.05 11.44 -11.05
C ALA A 67 -8.44 10.14 -11.64
N CYS A 68 -9.10 9.62 -12.66
CA CYS A 68 -8.99 8.23 -13.13
C CYS A 68 -7.58 7.82 -13.59
N GLY A 69 -6.74 8.76 -14.03
CA GLY A 69 -5.34 8.51 -14.34
C GLY A 69 -5.15 7.45 -15.44
N SER A 70 -4.78 6.22 -15.06
CA SER A 70 -4.62 5.09 -15.99
C SER A 70 -5.83 4.16 -16.08
N GLY A 71 -6.86 4.34 -15.25
CA GLY A 71 -8.06 3.50 -15.21
C GLY A 71 -7.88 2.10 -14.62
N ILE A 72 -6.67 1.70 -14.23
CA ILE A 72 -6.37 0.32 -13.77
C ILE A 72 -7.15 -0.03 -12.49
N GLN A 73 -7.31 0.92 -11.56
CA GLN A 73 -7.98 0.68 -10.28
C GLN A 73 -9.48 0.44 -10.48
N VAL A 74 -10.17 1.34 -11.18
CA VAL A 74 -11.60 1.18 -11.49
C VAL A 74 -11.91 0.01 -12.39
N ALA A 75 -11.00 -0.36 -13.30
CA ALA A 75 -11.12 -1.59 -14.06
C ALA A 75 -11.12 -2.83 -13.14
N ALA A 76 -10.20 -2.89 -12.18
CA ALA A 76 -10.19 -3.97 -11.20
C ALA A 76 -11.48 -4.00 -10.37
N TYR A 77 -11.96 -2.83 -9.92
CA TYR A 77 -13.22 -2.74 -9.16
C TYR A 77 -14.39 -3.24 -9.99
N SER A 78 -14.56 -2.74 -11.22
CA SER A 78 -15.64 -3.13 -12.13
C SER A 78 -15.66 -4.63 -12.45
N VAL A 79 -14.49 -5.20 -12.74
CA VAL A 79 -14.35 -6.63 -13.03
C VAL A 79 -14.82 -7.49 -11.85
N ILE A 80 -14.48 -7.10 -10.63
CA ILE A 80 -14.77 -7.91 -9.44
C ILE A 80 -16.19 -7.66 -8.93
N THR A 81 -16.61 -6.40 -8.79
CA THR A 81 -17.93 -6.05 -8.23
C THR A 81 -19.05 -6.05 -9.27
N LYS A 82 -18.71 -6.27 -10.54
CA LYS A 82 -19.66 -6.32 -11.67
C LYS A 82 -20.50 -5.06 -11.83
N LYS A 83 -19.92 -3.88 -11.57
CA LYS A 83 -20.57 -2.57 -11.78
C LYS A 83 -19.93 -1.78 -12.91
N PRO A 84 -20.68 -0.96 -13.66
CA PRO A 84 -20.12 -0.10 -14.70
C PRO A 84 -19.32 1.07 -14.10
N VAL A 85 -18.48 1.69 -14.93
CA VAL A 85 -17.55 2.76 -14.50
C VAL A 85 -17.88 4.09 -15.17
N LEU A 86 -17.78 5.16 -14.38
CA LEU A 86 -17.62 6.53 -14.83
C LEU A 86 -16.21 7.00 -14.47
N GLY A 87 -15.30 7.00 -15.44
CA GLY A 87 -13.92 7.44 -15.24
C GLY A 87 -13.73 8.87 -15.73
N ILE A 88 -13.21 9.77 -14.91
CA ILE A 88 -12.99 11.17 -15.30
C ILE A 88 -11.51 11.50 -15.17
N GLU A 89 -10.94 12.07 -16.23
CA GLU A 89 -9.54 12.50 -16.25
C GLU A 89 -9.41 13.81 -17.00
N LEU A 90 -8.65 14.75 -16.42
CA LEU A 90 -8.51 16.10 -16.97
C LEU A 90 -7.85 16.11 -18.35
N ASN A 91 -6.86 15.25 -18.57
CA ASN A 91 -6.15 15.17 -19.86
C ASN A 91 -6.88 14.21 -20.83
N PRO A 92 -7.30 14.66 -22.02
CA PRO A 92 -8.01 13.82 -22.98
C PRO A 92 -7.26 12.55 -23.41
N GLN A 93 -5.94 12.60 -23.58
CA GLN A 93 -5.15 11.41 -23.94
C GLN A 93 -5.09 10.40 -22.79
N ARG A 94 -5.00 10.85 -21.54
CA ARG A 94 -5.05 9.96 -20.37
C ARG A 94 -6.46 9.40 -20.13
N ALA A 95 -7.51 10.17 -20.38
CA ALA A 95 -8.89 9.68 -20.36
C ALA A 95 -9.08 8.55 -21.40
N ARG A 96 -8.57 8.76 -22.63
CA ARG A 96 -8.55 7.72 -23.67
C ARG A 96 -7.72 6.50 -23.28
N ALA A 97 -6.53 6.70 -22.71
CA ALA A 97 -5.70 5.59 -22.22
C ALA A 97 -6.41 4.77 -21.14
N SER A 98 -7.16 5.44 -20.25
CA SER A 98 -7.98 4.77 -19.24
C SER A 98 -9.06 3.88 -19.87
N ALA A 99 -9.76 4.38 -20.90
CA ALA A 99 -10.76 3.61 -21.62
C ALA A 99 -10.16 2.40 -22.37
N VAL A 100 -9.01 2.57 -23.01
CA VAL A 100 -8.26 1.48 -23.68
C VAL A 100 -7.82 0.43 -22.67
N ASN A 101 -7.23 0.84 -21.54
CA ASN A 101 -6.81 -0.07 -20.48
C ASN A 101 -7.99 -0.86 -19.91
N PHE A 102 -9.12 -0.18 -19.68
CA PHE A 102 -10.34 -0.81 -19.22
C PHE A 102 -10.78 -1.92 -20.19
N ASN A 103 -10.86 -1.64 -21.49
CA ASN A 103 -11.20 -2.65 -22.50
C ASN A 103 -10.21 -3.83 -22.52
N ASN A 104 -8.90 -3.56 -22.52
CA ASN A 104 -7.87 -4.60 -22.55
C ASN A 104 -7.95 -5.57 -21.38
N ILE A 105 -8.24 -5.05 -20.17
CA ILE A 105 -8.40 -5.85 -18.96
C ILE A 105 -9.56 -6.84 -19.12
N PHE A 106 -10.70 -6.41 -19.66
CA PHE A 106 -11.86 -7.27 -19.89
C PHE A 106 -11.57 -8.34 -20.95
N ILE A 107 -10.92 -7.98 -22.06
CA ILE A 107 -10.51 -8.91 -23.12
C ILE A 107 -9.59 -10.01 -22.55
N GLN A 108 -8.55 -9.63 -21.82
CA GLN A 108 -7.56 -10.57 -21.29
C GLN A 108 -8.11 -11.51 -20.24
N ARG A 109 -9.13 -11.07 -19.48
CA ARG A 109 -9.81 -11.95 -18.52
C ARG A 109 -10.81 -12.90 -19.17
N GLY A 110 -10.99 -12.83 -20.48
CA GLY A 110 -11.97 -13.65 -21.21
C GLY A 110 -13.40 -13.39 -20.75
N GLU A 111 -13.68 -12.20 -20.20
CA GLU A 111 -15.03 -11.85 -19.76
C GLU A 111 -15.94 -11.70 -20.98
N LYS A 112 -16.88 -12.65 -21.12
CA LYS A 112 -17.90 -12.65 -22.18
C LYS A 112 -19.07 -11.72 -21.87
N ASN A 113 -19.17 -11.22 -20.64
CA ASN A 113 -20.24 -10.32 -20.23
C ASN A 113 -19.83 -8.86 -20.50
N PHE A 114 -20.17 -8.41 -21.70
CA PHE A 114 -19.91 -7.05 -22.18
C PHE A 114 -20.79 -5.99 -21.54
N ASP A 115 -21.75 -6.33 -20.68
CA ASP A 115 -22.75 -5.37 -20.19
C ASP A 115 -22.13 -4.23 -19.36
N ASN A 116 -21.20 -4.56 -18.45
CA ASN A 116 -20.46 -3.53 -17.72
C ASN A 116 -19.54 -2.73 -18.64
N LEU A 117 -18.94 -3.38 -19.64
CA LEU A 117 -18.02 -2.75 -20.57
C LEU A 117 -18.74 -1.78 -21.52
N SER A 118 -19.93 -2.13 -21.98
CA SER A 118 -20.78 -1.31 -22.86
C SER A 118 -21.45 -0.16 -22.11
N LYS A 119 -21.75 -0.33 -20.82
CA LYS A 119 -22.32 0.71 -19.96
C LYS A 119 -21.28 1.67 -19.39
N SER A 120 -19.99 1.30 -19.39
CA SER A 120 -18.93 2.15 -18.84
C SER A 120 -18.55 3.27 -19.80
N ILE A 121 -18.30 4.45 -19.24
CA ILE A 121 -17.85 5.63 -20.00
C ILE A 121 -16.69 6.33 -19.32
N PHE A 122 -15.86 6.99 -20.12
CA PHE A 122 -14.77 7.83 -19.68
C PHE A 122 -14.96 9.24 -20.21
N LEU A 123 -14.69 10.26 -19.38
CA LEU A 123 -14.83 11.67 -19.71
C LEU A 123 -13.48 12.37 -19.60
N ALA A 124 -13.16 13.18 -20.61
CA ALA A 124 -12.05 14.11 -20.55
C ALA A 124 -12.51 15.41 -19.89
N GLY A 125 -12.18 15.69 -18.63
CA GLY A 125 -12.66 16.91 -17.98
C GLY A 125 -12.35 17.04 -16.50
N ASP A 126 -12.91 18.08 -15.90
CA ASP A 126 -12.73 18.36 -14.48
C ASP A 126 -13.57 17.40 -13.63
N GLY A 127 -12.89 16.53 -12.88
CA GLY A 127 -13.55 15.57 -11.99
C GLY A 127 -14.29 16.18 -10.80
N ARG A 128 -14.21 17.50 -10.60
CA ARG A 128 -14.96 18.23 -9.56
C ARG A 128 -16.40 18.54 -9.96
N ASP A 129 -16.70 18.54 -11.26
CA ASP A 129 -18.00 18.91 -11.79
C ASP A 129 -18.92 17.68 -11.88
N GLY A 130 -19.50 17.28 -10.75
CA GLY A 130 -20.37 16.12 -10.67
C GLY A 130 -21.69 16.30 -11.43
N ASP A 131 -22.24 17.51 -11.45
CA ASP A 131 -23.49 17.81 -12.15
C ASP A 131 -23.35 17.59 -13.66
N LEU A 132 -22.30 18.17 -14.26
CA LEU A 132 -22.06 18.01 -15.70
C LEU A 132 -21.69 16.56 -16.06
N ALA A 133 -20.97 15.86 -15.18
CA ALA A 133 -20.64 14.45 -15.40
C ALA A 133 -21.87 13.54 -15.36
N ILE A 134 -22.78 13.77 -14.41
CA ILE A 134 -24.06 13.05 -14.33
C ILE A 134 -24.97 13.41 -15.52
N GLU A 135 -25.02 14.66 -15.96
CA GLU A 135 -25.75 15.05 -17.17
C GLU A 135 -25.27 14.23 -18.40
N LYS A 136 -23.95 14.11 -18.58
CA LYS A 136 -23.36 13.29 -19.66
C LYS A 136 -23.67 11.81 -19.50
N LEU A 137 -23.62 11.28 -18.28
CA LEU A 137 -23.98 9.89 -18.00
C LEU A 137 -25.46 9.63 -18.29
N SER A 138 -26.34 10.53 -17.89
CA SER A 138 -27.78 10.43 -18.14
C SER A 138 -28.11 10.52 -19.62
N ALA A 139 -27.45 11.41 -20.37
CA ALA A 139 -27.58 11.48 -21.81
C ALA A 139 -27.11 10.19 -22.51
N PHE A 140 -26.03 9.57 -22.01
CA PHE A 140 -25.50 8.31 -22.54
C PHE A 140 -26.42 7.12 -22.26
N THR A 141 -26.93 7.01 -21.04
CA THR A 141 -27.78 5.89 -20.60
C THR A 141 -29.24 6.05 -21.00
N GLY A 142 -29.68 7.28 -21.33
CA GLY A 142 -31.09 7.61 -21.46
C GLY A 142 -31.85 7.62 -20.13
N ASN A 143 -31.15 7.66 -18.99
CA ASN A 143 -31.71 7.55 -17.65
C ASN A 143 -31.26 8.72 -16.75
N THR A 144 -32.20 9.47 -16.19
CA THR A 144 -31.93 10.60 -15.28
C THR A 144 -31.74 10.19 -13.82
N GLY A 145 -31.96 8.91 -13.50
CA GLY A 145 -31.85 8.36 -12.14
C GLY A 145 -30.49 7.77 -11.79
N GLU A 146 -29.48 7.93 -12.65
CA GLU A 146 -28.17 7.32 -12.42
C GLU A 146 -27.50 7.85 -11.14
N LYS A 147 -26.93 6.92 -10.36
CA LYS A 147 -26.25 7.21 -9.11
C LYS A 147 -24.86 6.60 -9.09
N ILE A 148 -24.03 7.12 -8.20
CA ILE A 148 -22.69 6.62 -7.94
C ILE A 148 -22.74 5.63 -6.77
N SER A 149 -22.42 4.37 -7.08
CA SER A 149 -22.33 3.27 -6.12
C SER A 149 -21.10 3.36 -5.21
N LEU A 150 -19.99 3.86 -5.77
CA LEU A 150 -18.69 3.98 -5.12
C LEU A 150 -17.99 5.21 -5.68
N LEU A 151 -17.56 6.12 -4.80
CA LEU A 151 -16.61 7.18 -5.16
C LEU A 151 -15.19 6.73 -4.80
N HIS A 152 -14.34 6.57 -5.81
CA HIS A 152 -12.90 6.43 -5.68
C HIS A 152 -12.20 7.76 -5.97
N LEU A 153 -11.17 8.08 -5.20
CA LEU A 153 -10.31 9.23 -5.45
C LEU A 153 -8.86 8.88 -5.11
N ASP A 154 -7.98 8.90 -6.12
CA ASP A 154 -6.51 8.85 -6.00
C ASP A 154 -5.94 10.19 -6.51
N PRO A 155 -5.87 11.22 -5.66
CA PRO A 155 -5.47 12.54 -6.10
C PRO A 155 -4.00 12.56 -6.51
N ALA A 156 -3.70 13.35 -7.54
CA ALA A 156 -2.35 13.63 -7.97
C ALA A 156 -1.54 14.28 -6.84
N ARG A 157 -0.26 13.93 -6.80
CA ARG A 157 0.69 14.33 -5.76
C ARG A 157 1.87 15.07 -6.42
N PRO A 158 2.46 16.09 -5.77
CA PRO A 158 3.69 16.70 -6.27
C PRO A 158 4.82 15.65 -6.39
N ARG A 159 5.60 15.75 -7.46
CA ARG A 159 6.80 14.92 -7.61
C ARG A 159 7.87 15.40 -6.61
N ASN A 160 8.59 14.46 -6.00
CA ASN A 160 9.78 14.69 -5.17
C ASN A 160 9.61 15.33 -3.78
N SER A 161 8.40 15.51 -3.24
CA SER A 161 8.29 15.98 -1.86
C SER A 161 8.58 14.88 -0.83
N ARG A 162 9.21 15.24 0.30
CA ARG A 162 9.40 14.34 1.46
C ARG A 162 8.15 14.27 2.34
N SER A 163 7.36 15.34 2.39
CA SER A 163 6.08 15.48 3.09
C SER A 163 5.05 16.13 2.15
N HIS A 164 3.85 15.58 2.05
CA HIS A 164 2.85 16.11 1.12
C HIS A 164 1.85 16.91 1.93
N SER A 165 1.67 18.21 1.63
CA SER A 165 0.56 18.96 2.20
C SER A 165 -0.77 18.47 1.59
N LEU A 166 -1.85 18.48 2.38
CA LEU A 166 -3.19 18.22 1.84
C LEU A 166 -3.54 19.21 0.73
N ASP A 167 -3.08 20.46 0.86
CA ASP A 167 -3.28 21.53 -0.12
C ASP A 167 -2.58 21.32 -1.45
N GLU A 168 -1.65 20.37 -1.54
CA GLU A 168 -0.96 20.02 -2.78
C GLU A 168 -1.65 18.90 -3.55
N MET A 169 -2.57 18.17 -2.91
CA MET A 169 -3.32 17.09 -3.56
C MET A 169 -4.36 17.67 -4.51
N ARG A 170 -4.40 17.14 -5.74
CA ARG A 170 -5.31 17.60 -6.79
C ARG A 170 -6.07 16.42 -7.41
N PRO A 171 -7.41 16.48 -7.47
CA PRO A 171 -8.29 17.52 -6.93
C PRO A 171 -8.32 17.52 -5.38
N ARG A 172 -8.77 18.64 -4.78
CA ARG A 172 -8.91 18.74 -3.31
C ARG A 172 -10.13 17.93 -2.85
N LEU A 173 -10.03 17.29 -1.69
CA LEU A 173 -11.09 16.42 -1.16
C LEU A 173 -12.43 17.16 -1.03
N GLY A 174 -12.44 18.35 -0.41
CA GLY A 174 -13.65 19.14 -0.24
C GLY A 174 -14.33 19.54 -1.56
N GLU A 175 -13.55 19.84 -2.59
CA GLU A 175 -14.10 20.18 -3.92
C GLU A 175 -14.79 18.97 -4.57
N ILE A 176 -14.20 17.79 -4.46
CA ILE A 176 -14.84 16.54 -4.91
C ILE A 176 -16.10 16.24 -4.10
N PHE A 177 -16.05 16.37 -2.78
CA PHE A 177 -17.21 16.09 -1.95
C PHE A 177 -18.36 17.05 -2.25
N ALA A 178 -18.09 18.34 -2.44
CA ALA A 178 -19.09 19.32 -2.84
C ALA A 178 -19.73 18.98 -4.19
N GLY A 179 -18.93 18.61 -5.19
CA GLY A 179 -19.43 18.28 -6.53
C GLY A 179 -20.23 16.97 -6.59
N TRP A 180 -19.93 15.99 -5.74
CA TRP A 180 -20.48 14.64 -5.88
C TRP A 180 -21.47 14.21 -4.81
N LYS A 181 -21.56 14.89 -3.67
CA LYS A 181 -22.36 14.43 -2.51
C LYS A 181 -23.81 14.08 -2.86
N GLN A 182 -24.47 14.87 -3.71
CA GLN A 182 -25.87 14.67 -4.10
C GLN A 182 -26.09 13.51 -5.10
N HIS A 183 -25.00 13.04 -5.72
CA HIS A 183 -25.00 12.00 -6.75
C HIS A 183 -24.65 10.61 -6.20
N LEU A 184 -24.17 10.54 -4.96
CA LEU A 184 -23.84 9.27 -4.31
C LEU A 184 -25.11 8.53 -3.89
N ALA A 185 -25.19 7.25 -4.27
CA ALA A 185 -26.10 6.34 -3.62
C ALA A 185 -25.62 6.08 -2.18
N SER A 186 -26.56 5.82 -1.27
CA SER A 186 -26.26 5.62 0.15
C SER A 186 -27.04 4.44 0.70
N THR A 187 -26.45 3.75 1.67
CA THR A 187 -27.15 2.77 2.52
C THR A 187 -27.44 3.39 3.88
N SER A 188 -27.96 2.61 4.83
CA SER A 188 -28.08 3.04 6.23
C SER A 188 -26.73 3.37 6.88
N ALA A 189 -25.63 2.83 6.36
CA ALA A 189 -24.27 3.13 6.80
C ALA A 189 -23.63 4.32 6.05
N GLY A 190 -24.37 4.99 5.16
CA GLY A 190 -23.88 6.08 4.33
C GLY A 190 -23.37 5.65 2.95
N PRO A 191 -22.78 6.57 2.17
CA PRO A 191 -22.24 6.28 0.84
C PRO A 191 -20.94 5.46 0.91
N ALA A 192 -20.62 4.73 -0.16
CA ALA A 192 -19.33 4.09 -0.29
C ALA A 192 -18.29 5.07 -0.85
N ILE A 193 -17.28 5.42 -0.06
CA ILE A 193 -16.21 6.33 -0.49
C ILE A 193 -14.85 5.72 -0.12
N LEU A 194 -13.97 5.63 -1.11
CA LEU A 194 -12.61 5.12 -0.98
C LEU A 194 -11.61 6.21 -1.40
N LEU A 195 -10.86 6.73 -0.43
CA LEU A 195 -9.80 7.72 -0.68
C LEU A 195 -8.45 7.01 -0.69
N ASP A 196 -7.75 6.93 -1.83
CA ASP A 196 -6.36 6.43 -1.95
C ASP A 196 -5.40 7.62 -1.78
N LEU A 197 -4.94 7.83 -0.55
CA LEU A 197 -4.22 9.02 -0.12
C LEU A 197 -2.71 8.80 -0.13
N SER A 198 -1.97 9.88 0.08
CA SER A 198 -0.52 9.81 0.18
C SER A 198 -0.09 8.94 1.37
N PRO A 199 0.79 7.92 1.19
CA PRO A 199 1.33 7.14 2.30
C PRO A 199 2.29 7.95 3.19
N ARG A 200 2.48 9.24 2.90
CA ARG A 200 3.34 10.17 3.64
C ARG A 200 2.57 11.18 4.46
N LEU A 201 1.24 11.04 4.55
CA LEU A 201 0.46 11.91 5.43
C LEU A 201 0.89 11.71 6.88
N SER A 202 1.18 12.81 7.55
CA SER A 202 1.42 12.81 9.00
C SER A 202 0.13 12.43 9.75
N HIS A 203 0.27 12.13 11.04
CA HIS A 203 -0.90 11.89 11.89
C HIS A 203 -1.87 13.08 11.87
N GLN A 204 -1.35 14.30 11.98
CA GLN A 204 -2.16 15.52 11.95
C GLN A 204 -2.91 15.69 10.63
N GLN A 205 -2.26 15.39 9.50
CA GLN A 205 -2.91 15.47 8.19
C GLN A 205 -3.98 14.40 7.99
N LYS A 206 -3.80 13.21 8.59
CA LYS A 206 -4.86 12.19 8.61
C LYS A 206 -6.08 12.68 9.42
N LEU A 207 -5.87 13.40 10.52
CA LEU A 207 -6.97 14.04 11.28
C LEU A 207 -7.65 15.15 10.45
N GLU A 208 -6.88 16.01 9.78
CA GLU A 208 -7.44 17.04 8.87
C GLU A 208 -8.30 16.41 7.75
N VAL A 209 -7.93 15.23 7.23
CA VAL A 209 -8.77 14.47 6.29
C VAL A 209 -10.08 14.04 6.94
N GLU A 210 -10.05 13.53 8.18
CA GLU A 210 -11.27 13.19 8.91
C GLU A 210 -12.16 14.41 9.15
N ASP A 211 -11.58 15.57 9.48
CA ASP A 211 -12.32 16.83 9.65
C ASP A 211 -13.02 17.26 8.36
N ILE A 212 -12.35 17.15 7.20
CA ILE A 212 -12.97 17.41 5.91
C ILE A 212 -14.12 16.42 5.66
N VAL A 213 -13.95 15.13 5.94
CA VAL A 213 -15.02 14.14 5.77
C VAL A 213 -16.21 14.45 6.68
N GLU A 214 -15.96 14.82 7.94
CA GLU A 214 -16.99 15.10 8.95
C GLU A 214 -17.88 16.30 8.57
N GLN A 215 -17.33 17.30 7.87
CA GLN A 215 -18.11 18.43 7.33
C GLN A 215 -19.17 18.00 6.32
N TYR A 216 -18.94 16.92 5.56
CA TYR A 216 -19.85 16.45 4.52
C TYR A 216 -20.73 15.30 4.98
N TRP A 217 -20.18 14.36 5.75
CA TRP A 217 -20.90 13.20 6.28
C TRP A 217 -20.59 13.04 7.77
N PRO A 218 -21.31 13.75 8.65
CA PRO A 218 -21.13 13.65 10.09
C PRO A 218 -21.32 12.21 10.59
N ALA A 219 -20.45 11.78 11.51
CA ALA A 219 -20.43 10.47 12.13
C ALA A 219 -20.37 9.28 11.14
N ILE A 220 -19.98 9.51 9.88
CA ILE A 220 -19.79 8.41 8.93
C ILE A 220 -18.71 7.45 9.46
N ALA A 221 -18.95 6.16 9.29
CA ALA A 221 -17.99 5.12 9.66
C ALA A 221 -16.68 5.28 8.87
N LYS A 222 -15.54 5.02 9.52
CA LYS A 222 -14.20 5.27 8.98
C LYS A 222 -13.28 4.08 9.30
N THR A 223 -12.56 3.58 8.30
CA THR A 223 -11.49 2.59 8.49
C THR A 223 -10.24 3.02 7.71
N TRP A 224 -9.20 3.44 8.44
CA TRP A 224 -7.90 3.68 7.85
C TRP A 224 -7.21 2.38 7.50
N THR A 225 -6.60 2.32 6.31
CA THR A 225 -5.98 1.12 5.77
C THR A 225 -4.55 1.41 5.32
N TRP A 226 -3.58 0.73 5.95
CA TRP A 226 -2.17 0.75 5.55
C TRP A 226 -1.85 -0.52 4.77
N THR A 227 -1.28 -0.38 3.58
CA THR A 227 -0.91 -1.51 2.73
C THR A 227 0.60 -1.56 2.51
N SER A 228 1.18 -2.76 2.64
CA SER A 228 2.60 -3.05 2.38
C SER A 228 2.79 -4.22 1.43
N ARG A 229 3.76 -4.07 0.53
CA ARG A 229 4.33 -5.15 -0.32
C ARG A 229 5.69 -5.65 0.21
N GLY A 230 6.07 -5.27 1.43
CA GLY A 230 7.27 -5.78 2.13
C GLY A 230 8.54 -5.04 1.77
N LYS A 231 8.43 -3.83 1.22
CA LYS A 231 9.57 -3.02 0.76
C LYS A 231 10.09 -2.07 1.85
N GLY A 232 9.73 -2.30 3.12
CA GLY A 232 10.14 -1.46 4.25
C GLY A 232 9.59 -0.04 4.18
N ARG A 233 8.35 0.12 3.68
CA ARG A 233 7.59 1.38 3.72
C ARG A 233 6.10 1.09 3.59
N VAL A 234 5.25 2.08 3.92
CA VAL A 234 3.86 2.09 3.47
C VAL A 234 3.82 2.25 1.95
N ASP A 235 3.23 1.27 1.26
CA ASP A 235 3.02 1.33 -0.19
C ASP A 235 1.77 2.15 -0.53
N ARG A 236 0.68 1.95 0.21
CA ARG A 236 -0.59 2.69 0.06
C ARG A 236 -1.21 3.00 1.40
N LEU A 237 -1.84 4.17 1.49
CA LEU A 237 -2.67 4.59 2.61
C LEU A 237 -4.04 4.92 2.05
N ALA A 238 -5.10 4.34 2.61
CA ALA A 238 -6.45 4.62 2.18
C ALA A 238 -7.39 4.85 3.35
N LEU A 239 -8.41 5.67 3.14
CA LEU A 239 -9.53 5.84 4.06
C LEU A 239 -10.78 5.28 3.41
N TRP A 240 -11.39 4.29 4.07
CA TRP A 240 -12.64 3.65 3.65
C TRP A 240 -13.77 4.22 4.49
N LEU A 241 -14.84 4.65 3.84
CA LEU A 241 -15.93 5.39 4.48
C LEU A 241 -17.30 4.75 4.23
N GLY A 242 -18.19 4.96 5.20
CA GLY A 242 -19.60 4.59 5.10
C GLY A 242 -19.80 3.09 4.97
N CYS A 243 -20.56 2.65 3.96
CA CYS A 243 -20.94 1.24 3.83
C CYS A 243 -19.79 0.30 3.43
N ILE A 244 -18.60 0.84 3.15
CA ILE A 244 -17.36 0.07 2.94
C ILE A 244 -16.35 0.24 4.07
N ALA A 245 -16.66 1.05 5.09
CA ALA A 245 -15.89 1.02 6.34
C ALA A 245 -16.21 -0.29 7.08
N GLU A 246 -15.20 -0.85 7.75
CA GLU A 246 -15.35 -2.07 8.51
C GLU A 246 -16.02 -1.77 9.87
N PRO A 247 -17.18 -2.38 10.19
CA PRO A 247 -17.90 -2.07 11.42
C PRO A 247 -17.05 -2.25 12.68
N GLY A 248 -16.95 -1.21 13.49
CA GLY A 248 -16.19 -1.24 14.76
C GLY A 248 -14.67 -1.27 14.60
N ILE A 249 -14.14 -1.21 13.39
CA ILE A 249 -12.71 -1.30 13.10
C ILE A 249 -12.20 0.04 12.57
N ASN A 250 -11.34 0.69 13.36
CA ASN A 250 -10.77 1.99 13.01
C ASN A 250 -9.56 1.86 12.09
N ARG A 251 -8.78 0.78 12.25
CA ARG A 251 -7.51 0.59 11.57
C ARG A 251 -7.41 -0.81 10.98
N ARG A 252 -6.82 -0.87 9.79
CA ARG A 252 -6.55 -2.10 9.06
C ARG A 252 -5.15 -2.04 8.48
N PHE A 253 -4.40 -3.11 8.69
CA PHE A 253 -3.15 -3.36 8.00
C PHE A 253 -3.34 -4.48 7.00
N ILE A 254 -2.77 -4.32 5.81
CA ILE A 254 -2.79 -5.32 4.74
C ILE A 254 -1.36 -5.53 4.24
N ARG A 255 -0.90 -6.78 4.28
CA ARG A 255 0.38 -7.19 3.69
C ARG A 255 0.11 -8.09 2.50
N ILE A 256 0.37 -7.55 1.31
CA ILE A 256 0.18 -8.25 0.03
C ILE A 256 1.31 -9.27 -0.18
N SER A 257 0.98 -10.54 -0.37
CA SER A 257 2.00 -11.58 -0.60
C SER A 257 2.81 -11.32 -1.87
N PRO A 258 4.15 -11.55 -1.87
CA PRO A 258 4.91 -11.59 -3.11
C PRO A 258 4.47 -12.77 -4.01
N ASP A 259 3.89 -13.83 -3.43
CA ASP A 259 3.22 -14.88 -4.20
C ASP A 259 1.80 -14.42 -4.55
N LEU A 260 1.55 -14.25 -5.85
CA LEU A 260 0.25 -13.80 -6.38
C LEU A 260 -0.89 -14.78 -6.06
N LYS A 261 -0.59 -16.03 -5.71
CA LYS A 261 -1.58 -17.07 -5.38
C LYS A 261 -2.00 -17.06 -3.91
N GLN A 262 -1.26 -16.37 -3.06
CA GLN A 262 -1.55 -16.32 -1.63
C GLN A 262 -2.43 -15.12 -1.29
N GLU A 263 -3.39 -15.35 -0.40
CA GLU A 263 -4.19 -14.28 0.20
C GLU A 263 -3.31 -13.30 0.98
N PRO A 264 -3.67 -12.01 1.02
CA PRO A 264 -2.94 -11.04 1.82
C PRO A 264 -3.11 -11.34 3.31
N PHE A 265 -2.08 -11.04 4.10
CA PHE A 265 -2.22 -10.97 5.54
C PHE A 265 -3.00 -9.71 5.92
N ILE A 266 -4.04 -9.85 6.73
CA ILE A 266 -4.89 -8.74 7.18
C ILE A 266 -4.96 -8.76 8.70
N PHE A 267 -4.69 -7.60 9.31
CA PHE A 267 -4.87 -7.39 10.74
C PHE A 267 -5.69 -6.12 10.97
N GLN A 268 -6.66 -6.18 11.87
CA GLN A 268 -7.68 -5.16 12.06
C GLN A 268 -7.89 -4.90 13.55
N GLY A 269 -8.18 -3.65 13.91
CA GLY A 269 -8.45 -3.25 15.29
C GLY A 269 -8.02 -1.81 15.54
N GLY A 270 -7.38 -1.60 16.69
CA GLY A 270 -6.85 -0.31 17.11
C GLY A 270 -7.92 0.72 17.48
N LYS A 271 -7.47 1.82 18.09
CA LYS A 271 -8.36 2.90 18.51
C LYS A 271 -8.62 3.88 17.35
N PRO A 272 -9.66 4.72 17.47
CA PRO A 272 -9.89 5.81 16.52
C PRO A 272 -8.66 6.70 16.40
N LEU A 273 -8.48 7.33 15.23
CA LEU A 273 -7.28 8.11 14.94
C LEU A 273 -7.09 9.27 15.93
N ASN A 274 -8.18 9.92 16.37
CA ASN A 274 -8.14 11.00 17.37
C ASN A 274 -7.61 10.58 18.75
N SER A 275 -7.48 9.28 19.02
CA SER A 275 -6.88 8.76 20.26
C SER A 275 -5.35 8.74 20.23
N GLY A 276 -4.73 9.12 19.11
CA GLY A 276 -3.29 9.20 18.90
C GLY A 276 -2.80 8.31 17.77
N SER A 277 -1.50 8.37 17.44
CA SER A 277 -0.95 7.59 16.33
C SER A 277 -0.92 6.09 16.60
N GLU A 278 -0.87 5.69 17.87
CA GLU A 278 -0.62 4.31 18.34
C GLU A 278 0.72 3.73 17.83
N VAL A 279 1.58 4.56 17.24
CA VAL A 279 2.95 4.17 16.90
C VAL A 279 3.72 4.06 18.22
N PRO A 280 4.38 2.92 18.49
CA PRO A 280 5.09 2.71 19.76
C PRO A 280 6.22 3.71 19.98
N THR A 281 6.52 4.00 21.24
CA THR A 281 7.65 4.88 21.59
C THR A 281 8.95 4.09 21.61
N SER A 282 9.97 4.60 20.91
CA SER A 282 11.31 3.99 20.90
C SER A 282 12.05 4.25 22.21
N SER A 283 12.76 3.24 22.70
CA SER A 283 13.62 3.29 23.88
C SER A 283 15.10 3.34 23.49
N LYS A 284 15.93 3.93 24.35
CA LYS A 284 17.39 4.02 24.17
C LYS A 284 18.16 2.85 24.81
N ARG A 285 17.50 1.70 25.01
CA ARG A 285 18.10 0.52 25.65
C ARG A 285 19.25 -0.02 24.80
N MET A 286 20.39 -0.28 25.43
CA MET A 286 21.52 -0.92 24.76
C MET A 286 21.27 -2.43 24.55
N PRO A 287 21.76 -3.01 23.44
CA PRO A 287 21.63 -4.43 23.15
C PRO A 287 22.45 -5.27 24.13
N LYS A 288 21.99 -6.50 24.41
CA LYS A 288 22.79 -7.50 25.14
C LYS A 288 22.97 -8.76 24.30
N ARG A 289 24.14 -9.40 24.42
CA ARG A 289 24.35 -10.74 23.84
C ARG A 289 23.35 -11.72 24.47
N GLY A 290 22.79 -12.61 23.65
CA GLY A 290 21.76 -13.57 24.06
C GLY A 290 20.33 -13.06 23.91
N GLU A 291 20.10 -11.75 23.82
CA GLU A 291 18.77 -11.21 23.47
C GLU A 291 18.43 -11.49 22.01
N TYR A 292 17.15 -11.46 21.70
CA TYR A 292 16.64 -11.56 20.34
C TYR A 292 16.28 -10.17 19.80
N VAL A 293 16.45 -10.01 18.49
CA VAL A 293 15.99 -8.84 17.74
C VAL A 293 15.04 -9.30 16.66
N THR A 294 13.92 -8.59 16.53
CA THR A 294 12.94 -8.81 15.47
C THR A 294 12.65 -7.51 14.75
N ILE A 295 12.80 -7.54 13.42
CA ILE A 295 12.46 -6.44 12.51
C ILE A 295 11.06 -6.70 11.97
N LEU A 296 10.16 -5.73 12.15
CA LEU A 296 8.77 -5.81 11.71
C LEU A 296 8.54 -4.97 10.45
N ASP A 297 7.48 -5.30 9.70
CA ASP A 297 7.04 -4.50 8.57
C ASP A 297 6.71 -3.07 9.02
N SER A 298 7.32 -2.09 8.37
CA SER A 298 7.20 -0.68 8.74
C SER A 298 5.77 -0.15 8.67
N ALA A 299 4.98 -0.60 7.70
CA ALA A 299 3.60 -0.15 7.57
C ALA A 299 2.70 -0.78 8.63
N PHE A 300 3.07 -1.96 9.12
CA PHE A 300 2.36 -2.57 10.24
C PHE A 300 2.58 -1.77 11.53
N VAL A 301 3.82 -1.35 11.77
CA VAL A 301 4.15 -0.47 12.92
C VAL A 301 3.52 0.91 12.77
N GLU A 302 3.60 1.53 11.58
CA GLU A 302 3.00 2.85 11.32
C GLU A 302 1.47 2.84 11.45
N SER A 303 0.82 1.70 11.20
CA SER A 303 -0.62 1.57 11.41
C SER A 303 -1.02 1.63 12.89
N GLY A 304 -0.08 1.41 13.82
CA GLY A 304 -0.33 1.31 15.26
C GLY A 304 -0.86 -0.06 15.70
N LEU A 305 -0.94 -1.04 14.79
CA LEU A 305 -1.49 -2.36 15.08
C LEU A 305 -0.45 -3.39 15.55
N SER A 306 0.85 -3.09 15.42
CA SER A 306 1.91 -4.05 15.73
C SER A 306 1.95 -4.43 17.21
N GLN A 307 1.65 -3.50 18.12
CA GLN A 307 1.65 -3.77 19.57
C GLN A 307 0.56 -4.78 19.94
N TYR A 308 -0.68 -4.56 19.48
CA TYR A 308 -1.79 -5.50 19.65
C TYR A 308 -1.43 -6.90 19.15
N TRP A 309 -0.79 -6.99 18.00
CA TRP A 309 -0.39 -8.28 17.45
C TRP A 309 0.70 -8.98 18.27
N LEU A 310 1.71 -8.25 18.74
CA LEU A 310 2.75 -8.80 19.60
C LEU A 310 2.16 -9.34 20.92
N GLU A 311 1.27 -8.59 21.55
CA GLU A 311 0.71 -8.94 22.85
C GLU A 311 -0.39 -10.00 22.75
N GLU A 312 -1.31 -9.87 21.79
CA GLU A 312 -2.52 -10.71 21.72
C GLU A 312 -2.36 -11.95 20.83
N ARG A 313 -1.47 -11.91 19.82
CA ARG A 313 -1.27 -13.04 18.90
C ARG A 313 0.03 -13.77 19.16
N ILE A 314 1.11 -13.04 19.42
CA ILE A 314 2.41 -13.65 19.72
C ILE A 314 2.55 -13.97 21.22
N GLY A 315 1.86 -13.23 22.09
CA GLY A 315 1.94 -13.43 23.54
C GLY A 315 3.26 -12.96 24.13
N ILE A 316 3.98 -12.06 23.46
CA ILE A 316 5.22 -11.48 23.99
C ILE A 316 4.90 -10.24 24.81
N THR A 317 5.32 -10.26 26.08
CA THR A 317 5.03 -9.18 27.04
C THR A 317 6.29 -8.45 27.50
N ASP A 318 7.45 -9.12 27.45
CA ASP A 318 8.75 -8.52 27.76
C ASP A 318 9.54 -8.22 26.48
N TYR A 319 9.29 -7.04 25.92
CA TYR A 319 9.98 -6.54 24.74
C TYR A 319 10.12 -5.02 24.78
N HIS A 320 11.10 -4.51 24.04
CA HIS A 320 11.38 -3.08 23.94
C HIS A 320 11.47 -2.66 22.49
N TRP A 321 10.70 -1.64 22.13
CA TRP A 321 10.92 -0.92 20.88
C TRP A 321 12.25 -0.19 20.96
N ILE A 322 13.18 -0.50 20.04
CA ILE A 322 14.44 0.24 19.89
C ILE A 322 14.33 1.25 18.75
N GLN A 323 13.55 0.90 17.72
CA GLN A 323 13.13 1.81 16.66
C GLN A 323 11.70 1.45 16.23
N SER A 324 10.82 2.44 16.16
CA SER A 324 9.42 2.29 15.75
C SER A 324 9.10 2.96 14.41
N ASP A 325 10.08 3.64 13.81
CA ASP A 325 9.93 4.37 12.56
C ASP A 325 10.89 3.89 11.46
N GLY A 326 10.78 4.53 10.29
CA GLY A 326 11.67 4.25 9.17
C GLY A 326 11.43 2.89 8.53
N ARG A 327 12.47 2.34 7.89
CA ARG A 327 12.36 1.14 7.05
C ARG A 327 12.45 -0.18 7.80
N ARG A 328 13.01 -0.15 9.01
CA ARG A 328 13.33 -1.34 9.81
C ARG A 328 12.99 -1.12 11.28
N PRO A 329 11.72 -0.89 11.63
CA PRO A 329 11.33 -0.91 13.03
C PRO A 329 11.75 -2.22 13.67
N GLN A 330 12.33 -2.14 14.87
CA GLN A 330 12.88 -3.28 15.55
C GLN A 330 12.52 -3.29 17.03
N ILE A 331 12.21 -4.48 17.51
CA ILE A 331 12.03 -4.80 18.92
C ILE A 331 13.16 -5.69 19.40
N HIS A 332 13.58 -5.49 20.65
CA HIS A 332 14.48 -6.37 21.36
C HIS A 332 13.72 -7.10 22.46
N HIS A 333 13.98 -8.37 22.64
CA HIS A 333 13.24 -9.21 23.58
C HIS A 333 14.09 -10.39 24.05
N SER A 334 13.68 -11.02 25.15
CA SER A 334 14.51 -12.01 25.84
C SER A 334 14.34 -13.44 25.34
N ASN A 335 13.24 -13.76 24.66
CA ASN A 335 12.88 -15.13 24.29
C ASN A 335 12.56 -15.24 22.80
N LYS A 336 12.93 -16.35 22.18
CA LYS A 336 12.58 -16.62 20.78
C LYS A 336 11.08 -16.45 20.53
N ILE A 337 10.72 -15.71 19.48
CA ILE A 337 9.32 -15.63 19.02
C ILE A 337 8.98 -16.96 18.34
N PHE A 338 7.94 -17.62 18.85
CA PHE A 338 7.33 -18.78 18.21
C PHE A 338 6.15 -18.31 17.37
N LEU A 339 6.21 -18.57 16.07
CA LEU A 339 5.11 -18.29 15.15
C LEU A 339 4.32 -19.58 14.95
N PRO A 340 3.11 -19.71 15.50
CA PRO A 340 2.30 -20.92 15.32
C PRO A 340 1.90 -21.14 13.86
N ASP A 341 1.88 -20.08 13.05
CA ASP A 341 1.65 -20.13 11.60
C ASP A 341 2.77 -19.33 10.89
N LEU A 342 3.86 -20.03 10.57
CA LEU A 342 5.05 -19.45 9.94
C LEU A 342 4.75 -18.83 8.57
N ASP A 343 3.78 -19.37 7.83
CA ASP A 343 3.46 -18.90 6.48
C ASP A 343 2.62 -17.61 6.54
N TYR A 344 1.65 -17.51 7.44
CA TYR A 344 0.80 -16.33 7.57
C TYR A 344 1.48 -15.18 8.34
N ALA A 345 2.21 -15.48 9.42
CA ALA A 345 2.86 -14.46 10.26
C ALA A 345 4.30 -14.14 9.82
N GLY A 346 4.97 -15.05 9.09
CA GLY A 346 6.35 -14.82 8.64
C GLY A 346 6.49 -13.63 7.69
N ILE A 347 5.42 -13.29 6.95
CA ILE A 347 5.46 -12.20 5.96
C ILE A 347 5.56 -10.79 6.58
N ILE A 348 5.20 -10.64 7.86
CA ILE A 348 5.32 -9.37 8.60
C ILE A 348 6.63 -9.25 9.38
N ILE A 349 7.33 -10.36 9.63
CA ILE A 349 8.66 -10.37 10.23
C ILE A 349 9.71 -10.36 9.10
N GLN A 350 10.44 -9.25 8.99
CA GLN A 350 11.47 -9.10 7.95
C GLN A 350 12.78 -9.83 8.30
N ALA A 351 13.07 -9.94 9.59
CA ALA A 351 14.17 -10.72 10.15
C ALA A 351 13.92 -10.93 11.65
N SER A 352 14.32 -12.08 12.19
CA SER A 352 14.31 -12.34 13.63
C SER A 352 15.49 -13.24 13.98
N GLY A 353 16.19 -12.96 15.08
CA GLY A 353 17.34 -13.77 15.47
C GLY A 353 17.98 -13.36 16.79
N ARG A 354 18.83 -14.23 17.32
CA ARG A 354 19.52 -14.03 18.59
C ARG A 354 20.84 -13.32 18.39
N ILE A 355 21.10 -12.26 19.15
CA ILE A 355 22.37 -11.53 19.18
C ILE A 355 23.45 -12.44 19.75
N ILE A 356 24.48 -12.71 18.97
CA ILE A 356 25.65 -13.48 19.41
C ILE A 356 26.90 -12.62 19.57
N GLU A 357 26.98 -11.49 18.85
CA GLU A 357 28.08 -10.55 18.94
C GLU A 357 27.59 -9.11 18.74
N ILE A 358 28.24 -8.18 19.45
CA ILE A 358 28.04 -6.73 19.38
C ILE A 358 29.39 -6.10 19.04
N PHE A 359 29.51 -5.63 17.80
CA PHE A 359 30.66 -4.90 17.32
C PHE A 359 30.52 -3.43 17.69
N HIS A 360 31.56 -2.85 18.31
CA HIS A 360 31.60 -1.43 18.66
C HIS A 360 32.10 -0.57 17.49
N GLN A 361 31.72 -0.93 16.27
CA GLN A 361 32.15 -0.29 15.04
C GLN A 361 31.10 -0.42 13.94
N GLU A 362 31.18 0.49 12.97
CA GLU A 362 30.31 0.46 11.79
C GLU A 362 30.81 -0.55 10.75
N LEU A 363 29.86 -1.14 10.03
CA LEU A 363 30.14 -2.00 8.89
C LEU A 363 30.48 -1.16 7.65
N ASN A 364 31.70 -1.30 7.14
CA ASN A 364 32.18 -0.63 5.93
C ASN A 364 33.17 -1.54 5.18
N LEU A 365 33.76 -1.04 4.08
CA LEU A 365 34.69 -1.82 3.26
C LEU A 365 36.02 -2.12 3.97
N GLN A 366 36.41 -1.30 4.94
CA GLN A 366 37.64 -1.48 5.71
C GLN A 366 37.45 -2.47 6.87
N THR A 367 36.27 -2.51 7.46
CA THR A 367 35.99 -3.35 8.64
C THR A 367 35.41 -4.72 8.28
N VAL A 368 34.93 -4.93 7.04
CA VAL A 368 34.20 -6.16 6.65
C VAL A 368 34.93 -7.47 6.97
N ASP A 369 36.25 -7.51 6.83
CA ASP A 369 37.03 -8.73 7.06
C ASP A 369 37.04 -9.14 8.54
N GLU A 370 37.05 -8.17 9.47
CA GLU A 370 36.93 -8.41 10.91
C GLU A 370 35.54 -8.98 11.28
N PHE A 371 34.49 -8.51 10.61
CA PHE A 371 33.15 -9.08 10.77
C PHE A 371 33.10 -10.52 10.26
N VAL A 372 33.70 -10.79 9.09
CA VAL A 372 33.73 -12.13 8.49
C VAL A 372 34.42 -13.14 9.42
N GLU A 373 35.54 -12.76 10.04
CA GLU A 373 36.25 -13.63 10.98
C GLU A 373 35.34 -14.12 12.12
N ILE A 374 34.61 -13.20 12.75
CA ILE A 374 33.68 -13.55 13.82
C ILE A 374 32.50 -14.38 13.30
N VAL A 375 31.98 -14.07 12.11
CA VAL A 375 30.92 -14.85 11.46
C VAL A 375 31.36 -16.30 11.25
N LEU A 376 32.59 -16.52 10.79
CA LEU A 376 33.18 -17.85 10.60
C LEU A 376 33.40 -18.59 11.93
N ASN A 377 33.90 -17.89 12.95
CA ASN A 377 34.05 -18.46 14.30
C ASN A 377 32.71 -18.89 14.90
N ASN A 378 31.62 -18.31 14.42
CA ASN A 378 30.26 -18.67 14.75
C ASN A 378 29.62 -19.62 13.72
N ASP A 379 30.38 -20.36 12.90
CA ASP A 379 29.84 -21.40 12.01
C ASP A 379 28.68 -20.92 11.10
N ILE A 380 28.69 -19.64 10.73
CA ILE A 380 27.67 -19.03 9.86
C ILE A 380 28.17 -19.08 8.42
N SER A 381 27.38 -19.68 7.52
CA SER A 381 27.67 -19.76 6.08
C SER A 381 27.04 -18.64 5.26
N LYS A 382 26.09 -17.90 5.83
CA LYS A 382 25.38 -16.85 5.12
C LYS A 382 24.97 -15.70 6.03
N ILE A 383 25.24 -14.48 5.59
CA ILE A 383 24.84 -13.25 6.27
C ILE A 383 24.01 -12.39 5.34
N THR A 384 22.87 -11.90 5.83
CA THR A 384 22.13 -10.83 5.17
C THR A 384 22.38 -9.50 5.87
N ILE A 385 22.76 -8.46 5.14
CA ILE A 385 22.93 -7.13 5.74
C ILE A 385 21.57 -6.42 5.87
N ARG A 386 21.16 -6.14 7.11
CA ARG A 386 19.97 -5.35 7.48
C ARG A 386 20.33 -3.98 8.08
N ALA A 387 21.59 -3.56 7.99
CA ALA A 387 22.05 -2.24 8.39
C ALA A 387 21.74 -1.14 7.34
N PRO A 388 21.57 0.13 7.74
CA PRO A 388 21.55 1.24 6.81
C PRO A 388 22.96 1.44 6.23
N LEU A 389 23.09 1.25 4.92
CA LEU A 389 24.31 1.47 4.15
C LEU A 389 23.99 2.35 2.94
N ASP A 390 25.01 3.02 2.41
CA ASP A 390 24.92 3.68 1.12
C ASP A 390 24.52 2.63 0.03
N PRO A 391 23.54 2.93 -0.85
CA PRO A 391 23.09 2.00 -1.88
C PRO A 391 24.21 1.49 -2.81
N SER A 392 25.27 2.27 -3.02
CA SER A 392 26.43 1.87 -3.81
C SER A 392 27.41 0.96 -3.06
N LEU A 393 27.38 0.99 -1.73
CA LEU A 393 28.24 0.17 -0.86
C LEU A 393 27.59 -1.17 -0.51
N GLN A 394 26.26 -1.19 -0.33
CA GLN A 394 25.54 -2.41 0.08
C GLN A 394 25.88 -3.64 -0.78
N PRO A 395 25.85 -3.60 -2.13
CA PRO A 395 26.16 -4.78 -2.94
C PRO A 395 27.62 -5.22 -2.82
N LYS A 396 28.55 -4.28 -2.61
CA LYS A 396 29.98 -4.56 -2.50
C LYS A 396 30.29 -5.29 -1.19
N ILE A 397 29.73 -4.80 -0.08
CA ILE A 397 29.92 -5.40 1.25
C ILE A 397 29.21 -6.77 1.31
N GLN A 398 27.97 -6.86 0.81
CA GLN A 398 27.24 -8.13 0.72
C GLN A 398 28.02 -9.16 -0.12
N GLY A 399 28.52 -8.77 -1.30
CA GLY A 399 29.35 -9.65 -2.12
C GLY A 399 30.68 -10.04 -1.49
N SER A 400 31.22 -9.24 -0.55
CA SER A 400 32.38 -9.63 0.24
C SER A 400 32.05 -10.79 1.18
N PHE A 401 30.97 -10.69 1.97
CA PHE A 401 30.48 -11.78 2.80
C PHE A 401 30.20 -13.03 1.96
N ASP A 402 29.44 -12.90 0.88
CA ASP A 402 29.05 -14.04 0.03
C ASP A 402 30.28 -14.80 -0.49
N ARG A 403 31.32 -14.09 -0.97
CA ARG A 403 32.55 -14.71 -1.47
C ARG A 403 33.37 -15.37 -0.37
N GLN A 404 33.52 -14.72 0.78
CA GLN A 404 34.37 -15.23 1.87
C GLN A 404 33.71 -16.40 2.61
N LEU A 405 32.38 -16.41 2.72
CA LEU A 405 31.62 -17.47 3.38
C LEU A 405 31.32 -18.67 2.47
N SER A 406 31.12 -18.48 1.16
CA SER A 406 30.76 -19.57 0.21
C SER A 406 31.76 -20.73 0.16
N ARG A 407 33.02 -20.51 0.56
CA ARG A 407 34.09 -21.52 0.56
C ARG A 407 34.18 -22.29 1.88
N ARG A 408 33.24 -22.10 2.80
CA ARG A 408 33.30 -22.63 4.17
C ARG A 408 32.02 -23.42 4.49
N SER A 409 32.15 -24.48 5.29
CA SER A 409 31.09 -25.45 5.61
C SER A 409 30.18 -25.01 6.77
N GLY A 410 29.94 -23.70 6.92
CA GLY A 410 29.10 -23.16 7.99
C GLY A 410 27.68 -23.74 7.94
N LYS A 411 27.07 -24.01 9.10
CA LYS A 411 25.72 -24.60 9.18
C LYS A 411 24.62 -23.61 9.50
N ARG A 412 24.98 -22.39 9.93
CA ARG A 412 24.02 -21.38 10.41
C ARG A 412 23.85 -20.25 9.41
N GLU A 413 22.69 -19.62 9.44
CA GLU A 413 22.44 -18.36 8.74
C GLU A 413 22.25 -17.22 9.75
N GLY A 414 22.57 -16.00 9.35
CA GLY A 414 22.45 -14.83 10.21
C GLY A 414 22.20 -13.53 9.47
N PHE A 415 22.11 -12.46 10.23
CA PHE A 415 22.03 -11.11 9.69
C PHE A 415 22.80 -10.11 10.54
N LEU A 416 23.26 -9.04 9.88
CA LEU A 416 23.88 -7.89 10.52
C LEU A 416 22.89 -6.74 10.60
N LEU A 417 22.80 -6.10 11.76
CA LEU A 417 21.90 -4.98 12.00
C LEU A 417 22.66 -3.86 12.70
N ARG A 418 22.39 -2.60 12.35
CA ARG A 418 22.94 -1.47 13.10
C ARG A 418 22.00 -1.12 14.24
N HIS A 419 22.53 -0.91 15.44
CA HIS A 419 21.75 -0.37 16.54
C HIS A 419 21.39 1.10 16.26
N PRO A 420 20.09 1.48 16.23
CA PRO A 420 19.62 2.79 15.77
C PRO A 420 20.25 4.00 16.49
N ASN A 421 20.59 3.83 17.77
CA ASN A 421 21.09 4.91 18.62
C ASN A 421 22.62 4.89 18.78
N SER A 422 23.36 4.17 17.93
CA SER A 422 24.82 4.07 18.06
C SER A 422 25.53 3.70 16.75
N THR A 423 26.85 3.57 16.80
CA THR A 423 27.68 2.97 15.75
C THR A 423 27.75 1.45 15.86
N MET A 424 27.14 0.84 16.89
CA MET A 424 27.23 -0.60 17.12
C MET A 424 26.54 -1.39 16.01
N THR A 425 27.19 -2.46 15.59
CA THR A 425 26.63 -3.46 14.67
C THR A 425 26.39 -4.76 15.43
N LEU A 426 25.23 -5.36 15.25
CA LEU A 426 24.78 -6.58 15.91
C LEU A 426 24.84 -7.72 14.91
N LEU A 427 25.51 -8.81 15.28
CA LEU A 427 25.44 -10.08 14.57
C LEU A 427 24.41 -10.97 15.23
N CYS A 428 23.38 -11.30 14.45
CA CYS A 428 22.26 -12.11 14.89
C CYS A 428 22.25 -13.43 14.12
N ILE A 429 22.00 -14.54 14.81
CA ILE A 429 21.76 -15.86 14.19
C ILE A 429 20.26 -16.06 14.00
N LEU A 430 19.87 -16.53 12.82
CA LEU A 430 18.50 -16.99 12.56
C LEU A 430 18.30 -18.32 13.30
N GLU A 431 17.34 -18.35 14.22
CA GLU A 431 17.05 -19.54 15.03
C GLU A 431 15.64 -20.04 14.81
#